data_AF-A0A953BEX7-F1
#
_entry.id   AF-A0A953BEX7-F1
#
_cell.length_a   1.000
_cell.length_b   1.000
_cell.length_c   1.000
_cell.angle_alpha   90.00
_cell.angle_beta   90.00
_cell.angle_gamma   90.00
#
_symmetry.space_group_name_H-M   'P 1'
#
loop_
_entity.id
_entity.type
_entity.pdbx_description
1 polymer ?
#
loop_
_entity_poly.entity_id
_entity_poly.type
_entity_poly.pdbx_seq_one_letter_code
_entity_poly.pdbx_strand_id
1 'polypeptide(L)'
;MSTTKRAFSKAWIAAAVLFTAFLASGSHLALFIHRYYEANPPQLFYVHPIYDRTFTHAGRSVEITDDPDAPGGPRVNIRYGEDRVSIPVSIPARFTAPDLHQHEDWLRLILWQEGTAFDPDAMRAARLARTGIPGNLVAVTRQLPAGEDPQTRGQLARYDWVFVFHEFLDEPDADGKLFRVSRQIYPESLRSYNRRKKAAAAEGLPPPPRRANELQESTWQYHVAMTVMPEGSAPHHRFNRNALVAAGWRWTLPALSLTGCVVAAAIAISPPRTTQANTAHRPK
;
A
#
# COMPACT_ATOMS: atom_id res chain seq x y z
N MET A 1 -17.22 60.53 -9.52
CA MET A 1 -17.92 59.33 -10.02
C MET A 1 -17.07 58.34 -10.84
N SER A 2 -15.78 58.61 -11.16
CA SER A 2 -14.97 57.72 -12.03
C SER A 2 -14.09 56.68 -11.31
N THR A 3 -13.82 56.83 -10.01
CA THR A 3 -12.87 55.99 -9.27
C THR A 3 -13.42 54.62 -8.91
N THR A 4 -14.70 54.53 -8.54
CA THR A 4 -15.37 53.27 -8.15
C THR A 4 -15.57 52.32 -9.33
N LYS A 5 -15.97 52.82 -10.52
CA LYS A 5 -16.08 51.99 -11.73
C LYS A 5 -14.73 51.37 -12.15
N ARG A 6 -13.62 52.11 -11.93
CA ARG A 6 -12.26 51.61 -12.22
C ARG A 6 -11.84 50.49 -11.26
N ALA A 7 -12.22 50.56 -9.98
CA ALA A 7 -11.88 49.51 -9.01
C ALA A 7 -12.60 48.18 -9.31
N PHE A 8 -13.87 48.25 -9.70
CA PHE A 8 -14.67 47.07 -10.04
C PHE A 8 -14.17 46.36 -11.31
N SER A 9 -13.80 47.13 -12.35
CA SER A 9 -13.18 46.59 -13.56
C SER A 9 -11.85 45.89 -13.26
N LYS A 10 -11.03 46.43 -12.36
CA LYS A 10 -9.76 45.80 -11.94
C LYS A 10 -9.98 44.46 -11.22
N ALA A 11 -11.02 44.34 -10.39
CA ALA A 11 -11.32 43.11 -9.66
C ALA A 11 -11.74 41.96 -10.62
N TRP A 12 -12.56 42.24 -11.63
CA TRP A 12 -12.90 41.27 -12.67
C TRP A 12 -11.70 40.86 -13.52
N ILE A 13 -10.83 41.81 -13.87
CA ILE A 13 -9.57 41.48 -14.59
C ILE A 13 -8.70 40.58 -13.73
N ALA A 14 -8.52 40.90 -12.45
CA ALA A 14 -7.74 40.07 -11.53
C ALA A 14 -8.33 38.65 -11.39
N ALA A 15 -9.66 38.54 -11.25
CA ALA A 15 -10.34 37.25 -11.20
C ALA A 15 -10.12 36.43 -12.48
N ALA A 16 -10.25 37.06 -13.66
CA ALA A 16 -10.01 36.39 -14.93
C ALA A 16 -8.56 35.89 -15.08
N VAL A 17 -7.57 36.73 -14.73
CA VAL A 17 -6.15 36.35 -14.77
C VAL A 17 -5.86 35.19 -13.81
N LEU A 18 -6.38 35.24 -12.59
CA LEU A 18 -6.20 34.18 -11.59
C LEU A 18 -6.90 32.88 -12.01
N PHE A 19 -8.07 32.97 -12.65
CA PHE A 19 -8.74 31.80 -13.22
C PHE A 19 -7.93 31.17 -14.36
N THR A 20 -7.39 31.97 -15.28
CA THR A 20 -6.50 31.46 -16.34
C THR A 20 -5.23 30.83 -15.75
N ALA A 21 -4.63 31.44 -14.73
CA ALA A 21 -3.48 30.87 -14.02
C ALA A 21 -3.83 29.54 -13.33
N PHE A 22 -5.02 29.45 -12.73
CA PHE A 22 -5.54 28.20 -12.15
C PHE A 22 -5.68 27.11 -13.21
N LEU A 23 -6.30 27.40 -14.35
CA LEU A 23 -6.46 26.43 -15.44
C LEU A 23 -5.10 25.97 -15.97
N ALA A 24 -4.19 26.89 -16.29
CA ALA A 24 -2.87 26.56 -16.82
C ALA A 24 -2.04 25.71 -15.83
N SER A 25 -2.00 26.11 -14.56
CA SER A 25 -1.26 25.38 -13.52
C SER A 25 -1.92 24.04 -13.18
N GLY A 26 -3.25 23.97 -13.19
CA GLY A 26 -4.03 22.74 -13.02
C GLY A 26 -3.78 21.75 -14.15
N SER A 27 -3.81 22.19 -15.40
CA SER A 27 -3.46 21.36 -16.56
C SER A 27 -2.03 20.85 -16.49
N HIS A 28 -1.07 21.69 -16.10
CA HIS A 28 0.31 21.28 -15.93
C HIS A 28 0.47 20.24 -14.80
N LEU A 29 -0.23 20.41 -13.67
CA LEU A 29 -0.25 19.42 -12.59
C LEU A 29 -0.88 18.09 -13.06
N ALA A 30 -1.99 18.14 -13.79
CA ALA A 30 -2.64 16.94 -14.33
C ALA A 30 -1.73 16.19 -15.31
N LEU A 31 -1.06 16.89 -16.23
CA LEU A 31 -0.07 16.30 -17.14
C LEU A 31 1.11 15.70 -16.38
N PHE A 32 1.59 16.36 -15.32
CA PHE A 32 2.63 15.81 -14.47
C PHE A 32 2.19 14.51 -13.79
N ILE A 33 0.99 14.48 -13.20
CA ILE A 33 0.44 13.28 -12.55
C ILE A 33 0.31 12.14 -13.56
N HIS A 34 -0.21 12.44 -14.75
CA HIS A 34 -0.35 11.47 -15.83
C HIS A 34 1.00 10.90 -16.24
N ARG A 35 1.98 11.75 -16.59
CA ARG A 35 3.34 11.31 -16.95
C ARG A 35 4.04 10.56 -15.81
N TYR A 36 3.79 10.96 -14.57
CA TYR A 36 4.32 10.25 -13.40
C TYR A 36 3.80 8.82 -13.36
N TYR A 37 2.49 8.60 -13.54
CA TYR A 37 1.90 7.26 -13.52
C TYR A 37 2.16 6.47 -14.80
N GLU A 38 2.38 7.11 -15.95
CA GLU A 38 2.88 6.43 -17.14
C GLU A 38 4.31 5.90 -16.92
N ALA A 39 5.18 6.72 -16.32
CA ALA A 39 6.56 6.33 -16.02
C ALA A 39 6.69 5.41 -14.79
N ASN A 40 5.71 5.46 -13.88
CA ASN A 40 5.67 4.72 -12.62
C ASN A 40 4.27 4.12 -12.45
N PRO A 41 3.88 3.14 -13.27
CA PRO A 41 2.58 2.51 -13.16
C PRO A 41 2.43 1.91 -11.76
N PRO A 42 1.31 2.15 -11.06
CA PRO A 42 1.09 1.53 -9.76
C PRO A 42 1.00 0.02 -9.97
N GLN A 43 1.96 -0.70 -9.40
CA GLN A 43 1.92 -2.15 -9.36
C GLN A 43 0.79 -2.58 -8.43
N LEU A 44 -0.16 -3.34 -8.96
CA LEU A 44 -1.18 -4.01 -8.18
C LEU A 44 -0.90 -5.50 -8.21
N PHE A 45 -1.07 -6.13 -7.05
CA PHE A 45 -0.95 -7.58 -6.93
C PHE A 45 -2.31 -8.14 -6.54
N TYR A 46 -2.84 -9.00 -7.40
CA TYR A 46 -4.04 -9.76 -7.09
C TYR A 46 -3.63 -10.96 -6.27
N VAL A 47 -4.31 -11.17 -5.16
CA VAL A 47 -4.06 -12.29 -4.27
C VAL A 47 -5.35 -13.09 -4.13
N HIS A 48 -5.27 -14.39 -4.40
CA HIS A 48 -6.38 -15.32 -4.28
C HIS A 48 -5.99 -16.45 -3.33
N PRO A 49 -6.57 -16.51 -2.11
CA PRO A 49 -6.29 -17.61 -1.21
C PRO A 49 -6.88 -18.91 -1.74
N ILE A 50 -6.10 -19.98 -1.66
CA ILE A 50 -6.55 -21.35 -1.90
C ILE A 50 -6.78 -22.01 -0.54
N TYR A 51 -7.94 -22.64 -0.39
CA TYR A 51 -8.27 -23.40 0.81
C TYR A 51 -8.23 -24.91 0.58
N ASP A 52 -8.38 -25.37 -0.66
CA ASP A 52 -8.35 -26.79 -1.03
C ASP A 52 -7.01 -27.44 -0.69
N ARG A 53 -7.05 -28.64 -0.12
CA ARG A 53 -5.85 -29.43 0.21
C ARG A 53 -5.23 -30.13 -0.98
N THR A 54 -6.02 -30.33 -2.04
CA THR A 54 -5.60 -31.03 -3.25
C THR A 54 -6.05 -30.26 -4.48
N PHE A 55 -5.13 -29.86 -5.33
CA PHE A 55 -5.44 -29.17 -6.58
C PHE A 55 -4.28 -29.31 -7.58
N THR A 56 -4.42 -28.74 -8.77
CA THR A 56 -3.37 -28.73 -9.79
C THR A 56 -2.92 -27.30 -10.08
N HIS A 57 -1.60 -27.09 -10.13
CA HIS A 57 -0.99 -25.81 -10.47
C HIS A 57 0.19 -26.03 -11.43
N ALA A 58 0.22 -25.28 -12.54
CA ALA A 58 1.21 -25.42 -13.61
C ALA A 58 1.43 -26.88 -14.06
N GLY A 59 0.32 -27.63 -14.23
CA GLY A 59 0.35 -29.04 -14.63
C GLY A 59 0.82 -30.02 -13.56
N ARG A 60 1.11 -29.57 -12.33
CA ARG A 60 1.58 -30.39 -11.22
C ARG A 60 0.53 -30.54 -10.14
N SER A 61 0.45 -31.71 -9.54
CA SER A 61 -0.40 -31.95 -8.37
C SER A 61 0.18 -31.26 -7.14
N VAL A 62 -0.67 -30.54 -6.42
CA VAL A 62 -0.38 -29.98 -5.10
C VAL A 62 -1.21 -30.75 -4.08
N GLU A 63 -0.56 -31.26 -3.04
CA GLU A 63 -1.21 -31.96 -1.94
C GLU A 63 -0.70 -31.46 -0.60
N ILE A 64 -1.61 -31.19 0.33
CA ILE A 64 -1.30 -30.62 1.63
C ILE A 64 -1.84 -31.52 2.74
N THR A 65 -0.93 -32.00 3.58
CA THR A 65 -1.22 -32.90 4.69
C THR A 65 -0.69 -32.33 6.00
N ASP A 66 -1.38 -32.62 7.09
CA ASP A 66 -0.92 -32.28 8.43
C ASP A 66 -0.23 -33.49 9.04
N ASP A 67 0.88 -33.23 9.74
CA ASP A 67 1.62 -34.23 10.50
C ASP A 67 1.72 -33.72 11.96
N PRO A 68 0.70 -34.02 12.80
CA PRO A 68 0.62 -33.49 14.15
C PRO A 68 1.69 -34.08 15.08
N ASP A 69 2.20 -35.27 14.75
CA ASP A 69 3.11 -36.06 15.59
C ASP A 69 4.56 -36.00 15.10
N ALA A 70 4.87 -35.09 14.16
CA ALA A 70 6.19 -34.93 13.59
C ALA A 70 7.27 -34.64 14.68
N PRO A 71 8.50 -35.20 14.52
CA PRO A 71 9.62 -34.87 15.40
C PRO A 71 9.91 -33.35 15.39
N GLY A 72 9.92 -32.75 16.58
CA GLY A 72 10.10 -31.31 16.75
C GLY A 72 8.79 -30.50 16.75
N GLY A 73 7.64 -31.15 16.73
CA GLY A 73 6.32 -30.54 16.84
C GLY A 73 5.52 -30.61 15.54
N PRO A 74 4.23 -30.23 15.57
CA PRO A 74 3.31 -30.37 14.45
C PRO A 74 3.78 -29.62 13.20
N ARG A 75 3.58 -30.24 12.03
CA ARG A 75 4.00 -29.69 10.72
C ARG A 75 2.89 -29.77 9.68
N VAL A 76 2.93 -28.86 8.72
CA VAL A 76 2.16 -28.92 7.47
C VAL A 76 3.11 -29.31 6.35
N ASN A 77 2.83 -30.43 5.70
CA ASN A 77 3.61 -30.94 4.58
C ASN A 77 2.90 -30.58 3.28
N ILE A 78 3.61 -29.88 2.39
CA ILE A 78 3.11 -29.54 1.07
C ILE A 78 3.96 -30.30 0.05
N ARG A 79 3.30 -31.13 -0.75
CA ARG A 79 3.88 -31.81 -1.91
C ARG A 79 3.52 -31.05 -3.17
N TYR A 80 4.50 -30.77 -4.02
CA TYR A 80 4.33 -30.10 -5.31
C TYR A 80 5.05 -30.89 -6.39
N GLY A 81 4.29 -31.67 -7.15
CA GLY A 81 4.87 -32.73 -7.99
C GLY A 81 5.62 -33.75 -7.13
N GLU A 82 6.92 -33.90 -7.38
CA GLU A 82 7.80 -34.80 -6.62
C GLU A 82 8.45 -34.12 -5.41
N ASP A 83 8.56 -32.80 -5.42
CA ASP A 83 9.22 -32.06 -4.34
C ASP A 83 8.28 -31.91 -3.14
N ARG A 84 8.87 -31.85 -1.94
CA ARG A 84 8.13 -31.67 -0.69
C ARG A 84 8.74 -30.58 0.16
N VAL A 85 7.89 -29.78 0.79
CA VAL A 85 8.28 -28.80 1.82
C VAL A 85 7.51 -29.09 3.10
N SER A 86 8.22 -29.08 4.23
CA SER A 86 7.64 -29.31 5.54
C SER A 86 7.73 -28.07 6.40
N ILE A 87 6.58 -27.48 6.69
CA ILE A 87 6.44 -26.18 7.35
C ILE A 87 6.05 -26.42 8.82
N PRO A 88 6.84 -25.94 9.80
CA PRO A 88 6.47 -26.07 11.21
C PRO A 88 5.26 -25.19 11.53
N VAL A 89 4.30 -25.72 12.30
CA VAL A 89 3.14 -24.96 12.77
C VAL A 89 3.60 -23.91 13.79
N SER A 90 3.42 -22.62 13.46
CA SER A 90 3.82 -21.52 14.36
C SER A 90 2.72 -21.12 15.34
N ILE A 91 1.45 -21.28 14.96
CA ILE A 91 0.28 -20.96 15.79
C ILE A 91 -0.66 -22.18 15.75
N PRO A 92 -0.78 -22.94 16.85
CA PRO A 92 -1.71 -24.05 16.92
C PRO A 92 -3.16 -23.60 16.68
N ALA A 93 -3.92 -24.38 15.91
CA ALA A 93 -5.32 -24.12 15.66
C ALA A 93 -6.12 -24.18 16.96
N ARG A 94 -6.93 -23.15 17.23
CA ARG A 94 -7.82 -23.14 18.40
C ARG A 94 -9.05 -24.01 18.23
N PHE A 95 -9.49 -24.14 16.98
CA PHE A 95 -10.68 -24.90 16.59
C PHE A 95 -10.36 -25.72 15.34
N THR A 96 -10.94 -26.90 15.24
CA THR A 96 -10.89 -27.69 14.01
C THR A 96 -11.79 -27.04 12.98
N ALA A 97 -11.19 -26.58 11.88
CA ALA A 97 -11.90 -26.06 10.72
C ALA A 97 -11.58 -26.95 9.51
N PRO A 98 -12.49 -27.05 8.54
CA PRO A 98 -12.24 -27.84 7.34
C PRO A 98 -11.06 -27.28 6.54
N ASP A 99 -10.42 -28.17 5.78
CA ASP A 99 -9.39 -27.83 4.81
C ASP A 99 -8.22 -27.04 5.41
N LEU A 100 -7.77 -25.96 4.75
CA LEU A 100 -6.69 -25.10 5.23
C LEU A 100 -7.15 -23.98 6.17
N HIS A 101 -8.46 -23.82 6.43
CA HIS A 101 -8.96 -22.75 7.29
C HIS A 101 -8.41 -22.82 8.72
N GLN A 102 -8.11 -24.02 9.23
CA GLN A 102 -7.53 -24.19 10.56
C GLN A 102 -6.14 -23.55 10.71
N HIS A 103 -5.47 -23.24 9.59
CA HIS A 103 -4.13 -22.65 9.57
C HIS A 103 -4.13 -21.16 9.20
N GLU A 104 -5.30 -20.58 8.90
CA GLU A 104 -5.45 -19.25 8.28
C GLU A 104 -4.83 -18.09 9.09
N ASP A 105 -4.70 -18.28 10.41
CA ASP A 105 -4.08 -17.34 11.34
C ASP A 105 -2.56 -17.18 11.11
N TRP A 106 -1.90 -18.16 10.50
CA TRP A 106 -0.44 -18.18 10.39
C TRP A 106 0.09 -18.67 9.06
N LEU A 107 -0.64 -19.50 8.32
CA LEU A 107 -0.27 -20.03 7.00
C LEU A 107 -1.42 -19.79 6.02
N ARG A 108 -1.08 -19.25 4.85
CA ARG A 108 -2.00 -19.20 3.71
C ARG A 108 -1.29 -19.64 2.45
N LEU A 109 -2.02 -20.37 1.61
CA LEU A 109 -1.62 -20.68 0.25
C LEU A 109 -2.30 -19.69 -0.68
N ILE A 110 -1.53 -19.02 -1.52
CA ILE A 110 -1.99 -17.88 -2.30
C ILE A 110 -1.51 -18.02 -3.73
N LEU A 111 -2.43 -17.81 -4.66
CA LEU A 111 -2.10 -17.47 -6.03
C LEU A 111 -2.01 -15.97 -6.15
N TRP A 112 -0.92 -15.48 -6.71
CA TRP A 112 -0.77 -14.06 -6.97
C TRP A 112 -0.40 -13.78 -8.42
N GLN A 113 -0.85 -12.63 -8.91
CA GLN A 113 -0.53 -12.15 -10.24
C GLN A 113 -0.27 -10.65 -10.19
N GLU A 114 0.78 -10.21 -10.90
CA GLU A 114 1.02 -8.79 -11.13
C GLU A 114 0.02 -8.26 -12.15
N GLY A 115 -0.51 -7.08 -11.88
CA GLY A 115 -1.23 -6.31 -12.88
C GLY A 115 -1.17 -4.83 -12.61
N THR A 116 -1.93 -4.08 -13.40
CA THR A 116 -1.98 -2.62 -13.30
C THR A 116 -3.38 -2.18 -12.91
N ALA A 117 -3.48 -1.02 -12.26
CA ALA A 117 -4.77 -0.40 -11.92
C ALA A 117 -5.63 -0.05 -13.14
N PHE A 118 -5.07 -0.11 -14.35
CA PHE A 118 -5.69 0.37 -15.58
C PHE A 118 -6.28 -0.75 -16.45
N ASP A 119 -6.19 -2.02 -16.05
CA ASP A 119 -6.73 -3.15 -16.82
C ASP A 119 -7.70 -4.04 -16.01
N PRO A 120 -8.92 -3.55 -15.71
CA PRO A 120 -9.93 -4.29 -14.95
C PRO A 120 -10.54 -5.49 -15.66
N ASP A 121 -10.37 -5.61 -16.98
CA ASP A 121 -10.89 -6.75 -17.74
C ASP A 121 -9.89 -7.91 -17.78
N ALA A 122 -8.58 -7.64 -17.87
CA ALA A 122 -7.56 -8.66 -17.59
C ALA A 122 -7.70 -9.19 -16.15
N MET A 123 -8.04 -8.32 -15.19
CA MET A 123 -8.36 -8.72 -13.81
C MET A 123 -9.52 -9.72 -13.74
N ARG A 124 -10.61 -9.44 -14.47
CA ARG A 124 -11.82 -10.28 -14.43
C ARG A 124 -11.58 -11.61 -15.16
N ALA A 125 -10.84 -11.58 -16.27
CA ALA A 125 -10.47 -12.77 -17.03
C ALA A 125 -9.57 -13.73 -16.23
N ALA A 126 -8.56 -13.21 -15.53
CA ALA A 126 -7.69 -14.02 -14.67
C ALA A 126 -8.48 -14.71 -13.53
N ARG A 127 -9.48 -14.04 -12.96
CA ARG A 127 -10.33 -14.58 -11.88
C ARG A 127 -11.30 -15.67 -12.35
N LEU A 128 -11.71 -15.65 -13.61
CA LEU A 128 -12.73 -16.56 -14.16
C LEU A 128 -12.13 -17.86 -14.73
N ALA A 129 -10.83 -17.91 -15.02
CA ALA A 129 -10.13 -19.12 -15.45
C ALA A 129 -9.96 -20.11 -14.27
N ARG A 130 -11.06 -20.74 -13.84
CA ARG A 130 -11.14 -21.72 -12.74
C ARG A 130 -10.54 -23.10 -13.07
N THR A 131 -9.87 -23.25 -14.21
CA THR A 131 -9.19 -24.48 -14.62
C THR A 131 -7.83 -24.12 -15.23
N GLY A 132 -6.75 -24.32 -14.48
CA GLY A 132 -5.41 -23.87 -14.89
C GLY A 132 -5.11 -22.43 -14.48
N ILE A 133 -5.24 -22.15 -13.17
CA ILE A 133 -5.24 -20.78 -12.64
C ILE A 133 -3.90 -20.10 -12.97
N PRO A 134 -3.89 -19.07 -13.84
CA PRO A 134 -2.68 -18.34 -14.15
C PRO A 134 -2.23 -17.53 -12.92
N GLY A 135 -0.94 -17.53 -12.64
CA GLY A 135 -0.35 -16.82 -11.50
C GLY A 135 0.77 -17.61 -10.86
N ASN A 136 1.42 -17.00 -9.88
CA ASN A 136 2.48 -17.62 -9.10
C ASN A 136 1.90 -18.14 -7.79
N LEU A 137 2.15 -19.40 -7.47
CA LEU A 137 1.73 -20.01 -6.21
C LEU A 137 2.77 -19.76 -5.12
N VAL A 138 2.30 -19.34 -3.95
CA VAL A 138 3.14 -19.13 -2.76
C VAL A 138 2.43 -19.59 -1.50
N ALA A 139 3.15 -20.29 -0.64
CA ALA A 139 2.74 -20.51 0.74
C ALA A 139 3.44 -19.45 1.60
N VAL A 140 2.66 -18.59 2.24
CA VAL A 140 3.17 -17.58 3.15
C VAL A 140 2.90 -17.99 4.58
N THR A 141 3.91 -17.91 5.42
CA THR A 141 3.77 -18.14 6.86
C THR A 141 4.16 -16.91 7.66
N ARG A 142 3.46 -16.69 8.77
CA ARG A 142 3.82 -15.75 9.82
C ARG A 142 4.44 -16.52 10.97
N GLN A 143 5.70 -16.24 11.25
CA GLN A 143 6.44 -16.77 12.39
C GLN A 143 6.46 -15.74 13.51
N LEU A 144 6.12 -16.22 14.71
CA LEU A 144 6.22 -15.46 15.94
C LEU A 144 7.64 -15.58 16.52
N PRO A 145 8.06 -14.61 17.35
CA PRO A 145 9.30 -14.74 18.11
C PRO A 145 9.30 -16.01 18.96
N ALA A 146 10.46 -16.67 19.06
CA ALA A 146 10.58 -17.91 19.83
C ALA A 146 10.22 -17.70 21.31
N GLY A 147 9.38 -18.58 21.86
CA GLY A 147 8.98 -18.56 23.27
C GLY A 147 7.85 -17.58 23.62
N GLU A 148 7.32 -16.83 22.66
CA GLU A 148 6.18 -15.94 22.90
C GLU A 148 4.85 -16.67 22.74
N ASP A 149 3.90 -16.39 23.62
CA ASP A 149 2.54 -16.91 23.51
C ASP A 149 1.83 -16.30 22.29
N PRO A 150 1.36 -17.11 21.32
CA PRO A 150 0.66 -16.64 20.14
C PRO A 150 -0.59 -15.81 20.40
N GLN A 151 -1.24 -15.99 21.56
CA GLN A 151 -2.53 -15.36 21.86
C GLN A 151 -2.42 -14.03 22.58
N THR A 152 -1.26 -13.72 23.18
CA THR A 152 -1.06 -12.47 23.91
C THR A 152 -0.01 -11.62 23.23
N ARG A 153 1.26 -11.81 23.58
CA ARG A 153 2.37 -11.00 23.10
C ARG A 153 2.70 -11.29 21.64
N GLY A 154 2.46 -12.49 21.14
CA GLY A 154 2.62 -12.84 19.73
C GLY A 154 1.80 -11.95 18.79
N GLN A 155 0.58 -11.55 19.18
CA GLN A 155 -0.25 -10.64 18.36
C GLN A 155 0.21 -9.17 18.46
N LEU A 156 0.74 -8.77 19.61
CA LEU A 156 1.15 -7.39 19.88
C LEU A 156 2.56 -7.09 19.39
N ALA A 157 3.44 -8.09 19.34
CA ALA A 157 4.83 -8.00 18.90
C ALA A 157 4.97 -7.96 17.37
N ARG A 158 4.11 -7.20 16.69
CA ARG A 158 4.09 -7.13 15.22
C ARG A 158 5.41 -6.73 14.59
N TYR A 159 6.21 -5.92 15.30
CA TYR A 159 7.52 -5.48 14.83
C TYR A 159 8.58 -6.59 14.78
N ASP A 160 8.31 -7.73 15.42
CA ASP A 160 9.18 -8.89 15.47
C ASP A 160 8.66 -10.05 14.61
N TRP A 161 7.56 -9.84 13.86
CA TRP A 161 7.05 -10.85 12.93
C TRP A 161 8.01 -11.06 11.78
N VAL A 162 8.19 -12.34 11.46
CA VAL A 162 8.93 -12.81 10.29
C VAL A 162 7.96 -13.52 9.37
N PHE A 163 8.00 -13.17 8.09
CA PHE A 163 7.23 -13.78 7.02
C PHE A 163 8.15 -14.68 6.21
N VAL A 164 7.77 -15.95 6.05
CA VAL A 164 8.48 -16.88 5.19
C VAL A 164 7.61 -17.19 3.99
N PHE A 165 8.17 -16.99 2.81
CA PHE A 165 7.52 -17.26 1.53
C PHE A 165 8.14 -18.50 0.93
N HIS A 166 7.32 -19.50 0.68
CA HIS A 166 7.67 -20.69 -0.09
C HIS A 166 7.05 -20.51 -1.47
N GLU A 167 7.83 -19.98 -2.41
CA GLU A 167 7.44 -19.78 -3.80
C GLU A 167 7.55 -21.12 -4.54
N PHE A 168 6.47 -21.51 -5.22
CA PHE A 168 6.37 -22.71 -6.03
C PHE A 168 6.70 -22.32 -7.46
N LEU A 169 7.78 -22.85 -8.01
CA LEU A 169 8.29 -22.46 -9.31
C LEU A 169 7.75 -23.38 -10.42
N ASP A 170 7.31 -22.80 -11.53
CA ASP A 170 6.88 -23.55 -12.71
C ASP A 170 8.04 -24.32 -13.36
N GLU A 171 9.25 -23.78 -13.25
CA GLU A 171 10.50 -24.35 -13.72
C GLU A 171 11.46 -24.52 -12.54
N PRO A 172 12.28 -25.58 -12.50
CA PRO A 172 13.28 -25.75 -11.47
C PRO A 172 14.26 -24.57 -11.44
N ASP A 173 14.71 -24.19 -10.24
CA ASP A 173 15.78 -23.21 -10.10
C ASP A 173 17.14 -23.76 -10.55
N ALA A 174 18.21 -22.97 -10.38
CA ALA A 174 19.56 -23.37 -10.74
C ALA A 174 20.04 -24.63 -9.99
N ASP A 175 19.46 -24.94 -8.83
CA ASP A 175 19.76 -26.13 -8.02
C ASP A 175 18.80 -27.30 -8.32
N GLY A 176 17.91 -27.15 -9.30
CA GLY A 176 16.92 -28.15 -9.69
C GLY A 176 15.72 -28.25 -8.74
N LYS A 177 15.50 -27.27 -7.86
CA LYS A 177 14.38 -27.28 -6.90
C LYS A 177 13.17 -26.53 -7.45
N LEU A 178 11.98 -27.03 -7.16
CA LEU A 178 10.71 -26.35 -7.46
C LEU A 178 10.26 -25.38 -6.36
N PHE A 179 11.11 -25.15 -5.36
CA PHE A 179 10.82 -24.28 -4.22
C PHE A 179 11.89 -23.22 -4.05
N ARG A 180 11.47 -21.96 -3.97
CA ARG A 180 12.31 -20.86 -3.48
C ARG A 180 11.79 -20.37 -2.13
N VAL A 181 12.68 -20.31 -1.16
CA VAL A 181 12.34 -19.82 0.19
C VAL A 181 12.94 -18.45 0.41
N SER A 182 12.11 -17.46 0.73
CA SER A 182 12.56 -16.14 1.12
C SER A 182 11.98 -15.74 2.48
N ARG A 183 12.71 -14.90 3.22
CA ARG A 183 12.32 -14.44 4.55
C ARG A 183 12.32 -12.92 4.59
N GLN A 184 11.22 -12.34 5.02
CA GLN A 184 11.10 -10.90 5.22
C GLN A 184 10.56 -10.60 6.61
N ILE A 185 10.88 -9.42 7.13
CA ILE A 185 10.43 -8.98 8.46
C ILE A 185 9.39 -7.87 8.32
N TYR A 186 8.60 -7.70 9.37
CA TYR A 186 7.67 -6.58 9.46
C TYR A 186 8.39 -5.23 9.24
N PRO A 187 7.81 -4.31 8.45
CA PRO A 187 8.52 -3.09 8.07
C PRO A 187 8.63 -2.11 9.26
N GLU A 188 9.80 -1.51 9.44
CA GLU A 188 9.98 -0.50 10.50
C GLU A 188 9.18 0.76 10.17
N SER A 189 8.35 1.24 11.10
CA SER A 189 7.62 2.50 10.90
C SER A 189 8.54 3.70 10.63
N LEU A 190 8.11 4.63 9.78
CA LEU A 190 8.89 5.83 9.45
C LEU A 190 9.22 6.68 10.70
N ARG A 191 8.30 6.71 11.68
CA ARG A 191 8.51 7.42 12.95
C ARG A 191 9.65 6.79 13.77
N SER A 192 9.68 5.45 13.86
CA SER A 192 10.76 4.73 14.54
C SER A 192 12.10 4.97 13.84
N TYR A 193 12.13 4.83 12.51
CA TYR A 193 13.33 5.06 11.71
C TYR A 193 13.87 6.49 11.89
N ASN A 194 12.99 7.49 11.80
CA ASN A 194 13.37 8.90 11.99
C ASN A 194 13.88 9.18 13.41
N ARG A 195 13.36 8.50 14.43
CA ARG A 195 13.86 8.59 15.81
C ARG A 195 15.29 8.04 15.91
N ARG A 196 15.56 6.87 15.33
CA ARG A 196 16.92 6.29 15.30
C ARG A 196 17.89 7.20 14.53
N LYS A 197 17.45 7.74 13.39
CA LYS A 197 18.23 8.70 12.60
C LYS A 197 18.58 9.97 13.39
N LYS A 198 17.63 10.52 14.14
CA LYS A 198 17.87 11.71 14.99
C LYS A 198 18.81 11.39 16.14
N ALA A 199 18.67 10.23 16.78
CA ALA A 199 19.58 9.80 17.85
C ALA A 199 21.02 9.65 17.34
N ALA A 200 21.22 8.94 16.22
CA ALA A 200 22.53 8.81 15.59
C ALA A 200 23.14 10.17 15.21
N ALA A 201 22.33 11.08 14.65
CA ALA A 201 22.78 12.44 14.33
C ALA A 201 23.19 13.25 15.56
N ALA A 202 22.51 13.08 16.70
CA ALA A 202 22.87 13.74 17.96
C ALA A 202 24.20 13.23 18.52
N GLU A 203 24.55 11.98 18.24
CA GLU A 203 25.81 11.34 18.63
C GLU A 203 26.93 11.52 17.58
N GLY A 204 26.67 12.23 16.47
CA GLY A 204 27.62 12.39 15.37
C GLY A 204 27.88 11.12 14.56
N LEU A 205 27.00 10.11 14.70
CA LEU A 205 27.09 8.84 13.99
C LEU A 205 26.37 8.88 12.63
N PRO A 206 26.79 8.07 11.65
CA PRO A 206 26.08 7.96 10.38
C PRO A 206 24.65 7.44 10.59
N PRO A 207 23.69 7.79 9.70
CA PRO A 207 22.32 7.33 9.82
C PRO A 207 22.28 5.80 9.76
N PRO A 208 21.58 5.14 10.69
CA PRO A 208 21.56 3.68 10.70
C PRO A 208 20.84 3.17 9.45
N PRO A 209 21.34 2.09 8.83
CA PRO A 209 20.67 1.50 7.68
C PRO A 209 19.30 0.91 8.11
N ARG A 210 18.37 0.84 7.14
CA ARG A 210 17.18 0.01 7.29
C ARG A 210 17.57 -1.45 7.08
N ARG A 211 16.82 -2.37 7.68
CA ARG A 211 17.12 -3.80 7.54
C ARG A 211 16.78 -4.21 6.10
N ALA A 212 17.69 -4.92 5.45
CA ALA A 212 17.60 -5.23 4.02
C ALA A 212 16.40 -6.13 3.67
N ASN A 213 15.96 -6.95 4.63
CA ASN A 213 14.87 -7.91 4.48
C ASN A 213 13.52 -7.39 5.01
N GLU A 214 13.35 -6.08 5.22
CA GLU A 214 12.02 -5.53 5.54
C GLU A 214 11.06 -5.75 4.37
N LEU A 215 9.82 -6.13 4.66
CA LEU A 215 8.73 -6.12 3.69
C LEU A 215 8.67 -4.76 3.00
N GLN A 216 8.81 -4.77 1.67
CA GLN A 216 8.80 -3.55 0.87
C GLN A 216 7.39 -3.31 0.34
N GLU A 217 6.87 -2.10 0.54
CA GLU A 217 5.61 -1.71 -0.07
C GLU A 217 5.68 -1.78 -1.60
N SER A 218 4.54 -2.07 -2.23
CA SER A 218 4.45 -2.29 -3.68
C SER A 218 5.21 -3.51 -4.19
N THR A 219 5.45 -4.53 -3.36
CA THR A 219 5.87 -5.85 -3.83
C THR A 219 4.81 -6.89 -3.53
N TRP A 220 4.74 -7.96 -4.33
CA TRP A 220 3.77 -9.02 -4.09
C TRP A 220 3.91 -9.64 -2.70
N GLN A 221 5.14 -9.73 -2.16
CA GLN A 221 5.40 -10.26 -0.81
C GLN A 221 4.68 -9.44 0.25
N TYR A 222 4.66 -8.11 0.11
CA TYR A 222 3.92 -7.24 1.02
C TYR A 222 2.43 -7.55 0.99
N HIS A 223 1.83 -7.63 -0.20
CA HIS A 223 0.39 -7.91 -0.35
C HIS A 223 0.00 -9.30 0.17
N VAL A 224 0.81 -10.31 -0.14
CA VAL A 224 0.62 -11.69 0.33
C VAL A 224 0.77 -11.76 1.85
N ALA A 225 1.77 -11.10 2.44
CA ALA A 225 1.94 -11.06 3.89
C ALA A 225 0.76 -10.41 4.61
N MET A 226 0.05 -9.45 4.00
CA MET A 226 -1.13 -8.83 4.62
C MET A 226 -2.23 -9.83 4.94
N THR A 227 -2.34 -10.90 4.15
CA THR A 227 -3.39 -11.89 4.34
C THR A 227 -3.19 -12.72 5.61
N VAL A 228 -1.95 -12.99 6.01
CA VAL A 228 -1.62 -13.72 7.25
C VAL A 228 -1.44 -12.81 8.48
N MET A 229 -1.67 -11.50 8.32
CA MET A 229 -1.68 -10.58 9.45
C MET A 229 -3.10 -10.48 10.04
N PRO A 230 -3.23 -10.42 11.37
CA PRO A 230 -4.49 -10.09 12.03
C PRO A 230 -5.02 -8.74 11.57
N GLU A 231 -6.34 -8.60 11.55
CA GLU A 231 -7.01 -7.34 11.23
C GLU A 231 -6.49 -6.19 12.09
N GLY A 232 -6.33 -5.01 11.49
CA GLY A 232 -5.79 -3.82 12.17
C GLY A 232 -4.29 -3.85 12.46
N SER A 233 -3.58 -4.94 12.17
CA SER A 233 -2.12 -5.06 12.39
C SER A 233 -1.29 -4.78 11.14
N ALA A 234 -1.92 -4.63 9.98
CA ALA A 234 -1.27 -4.25 8.74
C ALA A 234 -0.48 -2.93 8.90
N PRO A 235 0.72 -2.82 8.32
CA PRO A 235 1.44 -1.56 8.30
C PRO A 235 0.63 -0.51 7.56
N HIS A 236 0.65 0.72 8.05
CA HIS A 236 0.06 1.83 7.33
C HIS A 236 0.73 1.98 5.96
N HIS A 237 -0.06 1.93 4.90
CA HIS A 237 0.41 2.24 3.55
C HIS A 237 1.09 3.62 3.54
N ARG A 238 2.34 3.67 3.13
CA ARG A 238 3.03 4.93 2.90
C ARG A 238 2.63 5.40 1.52
N PHE A 239 1.83 6.44 1.48
CA PHE A 239 1.55 7.19 0.27
C PHE A 239 2.76 8.00 -0.24
N ASN A 240 3.99 7.62 0.14
CA ASN A 240 5.22 8.35 -0.17
C ASN A 240 5.69 8.20 -1.64
N ARG A 241 5.16 7.20 -2.36
CA ARG A 241 5.43 6.95 -3.79
C ARG A 241 4.26 7.33 -4.69
N ASN A 242 3.44 8.30 -4.29
CA ASN A 242 2.33 8.77 -5.14
C ASN A 242 2.71 10.05 -5.91
N ALA A 243 1.96 10.30 -7.00
CA ALA A 243 2.18 11.46 -7.84
C ALA A 243 2.00 12.79 -7.08
N LEU A 244 1.19 12.81 -6.02
CA LEU A 244 0.92 14.02 -5.23
C LEU A 244 2.12 14.42 -4.36
N VAL A 245 2.80 13.46 -3.73
CA VAL A 245 4.04 13.68 -3.00
C VAL A 245 5.14 14.08 -3.96
N ALA A 246 5.24 13.42 -5.12
CA ALA A 246 6.19 13.77 -6.18
C ALA A 246 5.92 15.14 -6.82
N ALA A 247 4.66 15.59 -6.84
CA ALA A 247 4.29 16.92 -7.31
C ALA A 247 4.86 18.02 -6.41
N GLY A 248 5.16 17.73 -5.15
CA GLY A 248 5.83 18.65 -4.24
C GLY A 248 5.06 19.96 -4.11
N TRP A 249 5.68 21.09 -4.46
CA TRP A 249 5.03 22.40 -4.40
C TRP A 249 4.09 22.70 -5.59
N ARG A 250 4.04 21.85 -6.63
CA ARG A 250 3.27 22.14 -7.86
C ARG A 250 1.76 22.28 -7.64
N TRP A 251 1.20 21.70 -6.57
CA TRP A 251 -0.22 21.89 -6.22
C TRP A 251 -0.51 23.23 -5.53
N THR A 252 0.53 23.93 -5.03
CA THR A 252 0.34 25.23 -4.36
C THR A 252 -0.09 26.31 -5.34
N LEU A 253 0.44 26.31 -6.57
CA LEU A 253 0.10 27.31 -7.58
C LEU A 253 -1.38 27.26 -8.01
N PRO A 254 -1.96 26.10 -8.36
CA PRO A 254 -3.40 26.04 -8.65
C PRO A 254 -4.24 26.36 -7.41
N ALA A 255 -3.84 25.90 -6.22
CA ALA A 255 -4.57 26.23 -4.99
C ALA A 255 -4.61 27.75 -4.72
N LEU A 256 -3.46 28.42 -4.76
CA LEU A 256 -3.37 29.87 -4.55
C LEU A 256 -4.09 30.66 -5.65
N SER A 257 -4.00 30.21 -6.90
CA SER A 257 -4.69 30.85 -8.02
C SER A 257 -6.22 30.75 -7.87
N LEU A 258 -6.72 29.58 -7.46
CA LEU A 258 -8.15 29.37 -7.20
C LEU A 258 -8.63 30.22 -6.02
N THR A 259 -7.91 30.20 -4.88
CA THR A 259 -8.26 31.01 -3.72
C THR A 259 -8.25 32.50 -4.06
N GLY A 260 -7.22 32.98 -4.77
CA GLY A 260 -7.15 34.35 -5.24
C GLY A 260 -8.30 34.71 -6.17
N CYS A 261 -8.66 33.82 -7.11
CA CYS A 261 -9.79 34.00 -8.01
C CYS A 261 -11.11 34.15 -7.23
N VAL A 262 -11.34 33.29 -6.23
CA VAL A 262 -12.54 33.36 -5.37
C VAL A 262 -12.60 34.68 -4.60
N VAL A 263 -11.48 35.12 -4.02
CA VAL A 263 -11.42 36.41 -3.29
C VAL A 263 -11.65 37.58 -4.24
N ALA A 264 -11.02 37.59 -5.42
CA ALA A 264 -11.20 38.65 -6.41
C ALA A 264 -12.65 38.71 -6.92
N ALA A 265 -13.27 37.55 -7.17
CA ALA A 265 -14.67 37.45 -7.57
C ALA A 265 -15.61 37.94 -6.45
N ALA A 266 -15.35 37.59 -5.19
CA ALA A 266 -16.13 38.08 -4.05
C ALA A 266 -16.07 39.61 -3.93
N ILE A 267 -14.89 40.21 -4.10
CA ILE A 267 -14.73 41.67 -4.14
C ILE A 267 -15.46 42.27 -5.34
N ALA A 268 -15.42 41.60 -6.49
CA ALA A 268 -16.09 42.02 -7.71
C ALA A 268 -17.63 41.85 -7.66
N ILE A 269 -18.19 41.12 -6.70
CA ILE A 269 -19.65 41.00 -6.51
C ILE A 269 -20.11 41.86 -5.32
N SER A 270 -19.20 42.22 -4.41
CA SER A 270 -19.53 42.99 -3.21
C SER A 270 -20.09 44.38 -3.55
N PRO A 271 -21.20 44.79 -2.94
CA PRO A 271 -21.77 46.11 -3.16
C PRO A 271 -20.79 47.21 -2.72
N PRO A 272 -20.76 48.37 -3.41
CA PRO A 272 -19.90 49.48 -3.01
C PRO A 272 -20.26 49.92 -1.60
N ARG A 273 -19.27 50.10 -0.73
CA ARG A 273 -19.49 50.66 0.61
C ARG A 273 -20.10 52.05 0.46
N THR A 274 -21.35 52.20 0.86
CA THR A 274 -21.98 53.52 0.98
C THR A 274 -21.25 54.23 2.11
N THR A 275 -20.35 55.16 1.78
CA THR A 275 -19.80 56.07 2.78
C THR A 275 -20.98 56.83 3.35
N GLN A 276 -21.43 56.49 4.56
CA GLN A 276 -22.34 57.34 5.31
C GLN A 276 -21.59 58.65 5.53
N ALA A 277 -21.78 59.59 4.62
CA ALA A 277 -21.22 60.91 4.71
C ALA A 277 -21.87 61.58 5.92
N ASN A 278 -21.16 61.55 7.04
CA ASN A 278 -21.23 62.40 8.20
C ASN A 278 -22.38 63.43 8.18
N THR A 279 -23.62 62.96 8.35
CA THR A 279 -24.82 63.81 8.52
C THR A 279 -24.87 64.37 9.94
N ALA A 280 -23.72 64.82 10.47
CA ALA A 280 -23.56 65.29 11.83
C ALA A 280 -22.87 66.66 11.83
N HIS A 281 -23.54 67.67 11.28
CA HIS A 281 -23.63 69.00 11.88
C HIS A 281 -24.56 69.92 11.08
N ARG A 282 -25.82 70.03 11.52
CA ARG A 282 -26.57 71.28 11.40
C ARG A 282 -26.61 71.89 12.81
N PRO A 283 -25.84 72.94 13.12
CA PRO A 283 -26.14 73.75 14.29
C PRO A 283 -27.49 74.45 14.06
N LYS A 284 -28.24 74.62 15.16
CA LYS A 284 -29.57 75.25 15.20
C LYS A 284 -29.50 76.74 14.86
#